data_AF-A0A1F5BQA2-F1
#
_entry.id   AF-A0A1F5BQA2-F1
#
_cell.length_a   1.000
_cell.length_b   1.000
_cell.length_c   1.000
_cell.angle_alpha   90.00
_cell.angle_beta   90.00
_cell.angle_gamma   90.00
#
_symmetry.space_group_name_H-M   'P 1'
#
loop_
_entity.id
_entity.type
_entity.pdbx_description
1 polymer ?
#
loop_
_entity_poly.entity_id
_entity_poly.type
_entity_poly.pdbx_seq_one_letter_code
_entity_poly.pdbx_strand_id
1 'polypeptide(L)'
;MVTQSPDYLLPSTACLLQMKLRLPDTCASLDVGLACSGYPYGLWLGSFMLSGGGNKRALLLHGETPAWFADESDRSVSLLFGDTGSVVGTNDKRS
;
A
#
# COMPACT_ATOMS: atom_id res chain seq x y z
N MET A 1 0.01 -2.75 1.42
CA MET A 1 -0.41 -1.35 1.56
C MET A 1 0.72 -0.58 2.21
N VAL A 2 0.99 0.65 1.77
CA VAL A 2 1.98 1.54 2.37
C VAL A 2 1.24 2.81 2.76
N THR A 3 1.07 3.05 4.05
CA THR A 3 0.28 4.16 4.59
C THR A 3 0.68 4.46 6.02
N GLN A 4 0.71 5.73 6.41
CA GLN A 4 0.77 6.19 7.80
C GLN A 4 -0.62 6.42 8.40
N SER A 5 -1.67 6.31 7.58
CA SER A 5 -3.05 6.58 7.95
C SER A 5 -3.90 5.31 7.73
N PRO A 6 -3.65 4.22 8.48
CA PRO A 6 -4.42 2.99 8.31
C PRO A 6 -5.88 3.20 8.70
N ASP A 7 -6.81 2.52 8.02
CA ASP A 7 -8.25 2.64 8.27
C ASP A 7 -8.62 2.25 9.71
N TYR A 8 -7.88 1.28 10.27
CA TYR A 8 -8.07 0.75 11.62
C TYR A 8 -6.72 0.42 12.25
N LEU A 9 -6.64 0.44 13.59
CA LEU A 9 -5.45 -0.05 14.31
C LEU A 9 -5.21 -1.54 14.02
N LEU A 10 -6.29 -2.32 14.06
CA LEU A 10 -6.41 -3.72 13.68
C LEU A 10 -7.86 -3.96 13.25
N PRO A 11 -8.15 -4.81 12.26
CA PRO A 11 -7.23 -5.57 11.42
C PRO A 11 -6.48 -4.69 10.39
N SER A 12 -5.48 -5.27 9.73
CA SER A 12 -4.71 -4.59 8.68
C SER A 12 -5.59 -4.11 7.52
N THR A 13 -5.31 -2.90 7.03
CA THR A 13 -5.97 -2.29 5.86
C THR A 13 -5.74 -3.11 4.60
N ALA A 14 -4.53 -3.64 4.40
CA ALA A 14 -4.23 -4.54 3.29
C ALA A 14 -5.09 -5.82 3.31
N CYS A 15 -5.43 -6.33 4.49
CA CYS A 15 -6.28 -7.51 4.63
C CYS A 15 -7.74 -7.18 4.24
N LEU A 16 -8.25 -6.02 4.66
CA LEU A 16 -9.56 -5.52 4.22
C LEU A 16 -9.61 -5.31 2.70
N LEU A 17 -8.53 -4.81 2.10
CA LEU A 17 -8.42 -4.64 0.64
C LEU A 17 -8.33 -5.98 -0.10
N GLN A 18 -7.62 -6.96 0.45
CA GLN A 18 -7.56 -8.34 -0.07
C GLN A 18 -8.97 -8.93 -0.17
N MET A 19 -9.78 -8.77 0.88
CA MET A 19 -11.19 -9.17 0.88
C MET A 19 -12.05 -8.36 -0.11
N LYS A 20 -11.95 -7.02 -0.10
CA LYS A 20 -12.73 -6.14 -0.99
C LYS A 20 -12.44 -6.39 -2.48
N LEU A 21 -11.18 -6.64 -2.83
CA LEU A 21 -10.73 -6.95 -4.18
C LEU A 21 -10.93 -8.43 -4.55
N ARG A 22 -11.44 -9.26 -3.63
CA ARG A 22 -11.67 -10.70 -3.81
C ARG A 22 -10.40 -11.44 -4.26
N LEU A 23 -9.26 -11.04 -3.70
CA LEU A 23 -8.00 -11.75 -3.94
C LEU A 23 -8.03 -13.11 -3.22
N PRO A 24 -7.29 -14.11 -3.71
CA PRO A 24 -7.23 -15.42 -3.07
C PRO A 24 -6.72 -15.33 -1.62
N ASP A 25 -7.13 -16.25 -0.75
CA ASP A 25 -6.62 -16.35 0.63
C ASP A 25 -5.13 -16.74 0.69
N THR A 26 -4.59 -17.25 -0.42
CA THR A 26 -3.15 -17.48 -0.61
C THR A 26 -2.36 -16.20 -0.89
N CYS A 27 -3.04 -15.07 -1.10
CA CYS A 27 -2.41 -13.78 -1.31
C CYS A 27 -1.94 -13.18 0.02
N ALA A 28 -0.63 -13.09 0.22
CA ALA A 28 -0.06 -12.38 1.35
C ALA A 28 -0.48 -10.89 1.32
N SER A 29 -1.03 -10.40 2.42
CA SER A 29 -1.42 -9.00 2.60
C SER A 29 -0.79 -8.45 3.88
N LEU A 30 -0.21 -7.24 3.78
CA LEU A 30 0.45 -6.56 4.89
C LEU A 30 0.46 -5.05 4.69
N ASP A 31 0.49 -4.33 5.81
CA ASP A 31 0.64 -2.88 5.87
C ASP A 31 2.09 -2.49 6.20
N VAL A 32 2.56 -1.41 5.60
CA VAL A 32 3.87 -0.80 5.86
C VAL A 32 3.65 0.65 6.27
N GLY A 33 3.99 0.99 7.50
CA GLY A 33 3.83 2.33 8.08
C GLY A 33 4.88 3.32 7.61
N LEU A 34 4.82 3.78 6.34
CA LEU A 34 5.78 4.74 5.77
C LEU A 34 5.06 5.78 4.90
N ALA A 35 5.46 7.06 4.97
CA ALA A 35 4.96 8.15 4.12
C ALA A 35 5.80 8.33 2.84
N CYS A 36 6.50 9.46 2.66
CA CYS A 36 7.10 9.86 1.38
C CYS A 36 8.20 8.91 0.88
N SER A 37 8.89 8.20 1.77
CA SER A 37 9.86 7.15 1.42
C SER A 37 9.21 5.77 1.21
N GLY A 38 7.90 5.67 1.40
CA GLY A 38 7.15 4.42 1.37
C GLY A 38 7.10 3.78 -0.01
N TYR A 39 7.04 4.58 -1.08
CA TYR A 39 6.98 4.06 -2.44
C TYR A 39 8.23 3.24 -2.86
N PRO A 40 9.48 3.77 -2.77
CA PRO A 40 10.66 2.98 -3.11
C PRO A 40 10.88 1.78 -2.17
N TYR A 41 10.54 1.90 -0.88
CA TYR A 41 10.60 0.78 0.05
C TYR A 41 9.57 -0.31 -0.27
N GLY A 42 8.35 0.07 -0.63
CA GLY A 42 7.30 -0.84 -1.06
C GLY A 42 7.66 -1.60 -2.33
N LEU A 43 8.31 -0.92 -3.29
CA LEU A 43 8.85 -1.56 -4.49
C LEU A 43 9.97 -2.55 -4.15
N TRP A 44 10.91 -2.17 -3.28
CA TRP A 44 11.98 -3.07 -2.83
C TRP A 44 11.42 -4.33 -2.16
N LEU A 45 10.45 -4.17 -1.24
CA LEU A 45 9.80 -5.29 -0.56
C LEU A 45 9.04 -6.18 -1.55
N GLY A 46 8.28 -5.59 -2.48
CA GLY A 46 7.59 -6.34 -3.54
C GLY A 46 8.56 -7.13 -4.42
N SER A 47 9.68 -6.52 -4.82
CA SER A 47 10.74 -7.18 -5.60
C SER A 47 11.38 -8.34 -4.85
N PHE A 48 11.66 -8.16 -3.55
CA PHE A 48 12.19 -9.21 -2.69
C PHE A 48 11.23 -10.40 -2.57
N MET A 49 9.93 -10.12 -2.36
CA MET A 49 8.89 -11.16 -2.27
C MET A 49 8.70 -11.95 -3.56
N LEU A 50 8.89 -11.32 -4.73
CA LEU A 50 8.88 -12.01 -6.02
C LEU A 50 10.16 -12.83 -6.25
N SER A 51 11.31 -12.26 -5.90
CA SER A 51 12.62 -12.90 -6.09
C SER A 51 12.81 -14.16 -5.24
N GLY A 52 12.06 -14.29 -4.14
CA GLY A 52 12.02 -15.49 -3.30
C GLY A 52 11.32 -16.71 -3.92
N GLY A 53 10.76 -16.59 -5.14
CA GLY A 53 10.19 -17.72 -5.90
C GLY A 53 8.78 -18.19 -5.47
N GLY A 54 8.27 -17.71 -4.33
CA GLY A 54 6.93 -18.04 -3.84
C GLY A 54 5.80 -17.22 -4.45
N ASN A 55 6.07 -15.99 -4.89
CA ASN A 55 5.07 -15.07 -5.44
C ASN A 55 5.39 -14.75 -6.90
N LYS A 56 4.38 -14.81 -7.77
CA LYS A 56 4.54 -14.46 -9.21
C LYS A 56 4.11 -13.03 -9.54
N ARG A 57 3.27 -12.46 -8.68
CA ARG A 57 2.65 -11.14 -8.82
C ARG A 57 2.67 -10.45 -7.47
N ALA A 58 3.03 -9.18 -7.46
CA ALA A 58 2.91 -8.31 -6.30
C ALA A 58 1.92 -7.19 -6.62
N LEU A 59 1.13 -6.78 -5.61
CA LEU A 59 0.25 -5.63 -5.67
C LEU A 59 0.71 -4.64 -4.60
N LEU A 60 1.45 -3.62 -5.03
CA LEU A 60 1.74 -2.48 -4.16
C LEU A 60 0.55 -1.53 -4.18
N LEU A 61 0.12 -1.07 -3.01
CA LEU A 61 -0.85 0.01 -2.85
C LEU A 61 -0.19 1.01 -1.92
N HIS A 62 -0.07 2.25 -2.34
CA HIS A 62 0.39 3.36 -1.50
C HIS A 62 -0.75 4.36 -1.44
N GLY A 63 -1.09 4.87 -0.27
CA GLY A 63 -2.16 5.85 -0.13
C GLY A 63 -2.07 6.50 1.25
N GLU A 64 -2.21 7.82 1.30
CA GLU A 64 -2.26 8.58 2.53
C GLU A 64 -3.55 9.36 2.56
N THR A 65 -4.25 9.28 3.68
CA THR A 65 -5.44 10.09 3.94
C THR A 65 -5.14 11.01 5.13
N PRO A 66 -4.43 12.13 4.91
CA PRO A 66 -3.96 13.00 5.99
C PRO A 66 -5.10 13.77 6.68
N ALA A 67 -6.36 13.53 6.32
CA ALA A 67 -7.54 14.10 6.96
C ALA A 67 -7.62 13.83 8.48
N TRP A 68 -6.87 12.86 9.01
CA TRP A 68 -6.74 12.63 10.46
C TRP A 68 -5.82 13.64 11.18
N PHE A 69 -4.90 14.29 10.47
CA PHE A 69 -3.92 15.23 11.01
C PHE A 69 -4.05 16.66 10.46
N ALA A 70 -4.72 16.81 9.31
CA ALA A 70 -4.95 18.08 8.66
C ALA A 70 -6.22 18.72 9.23
N ASP A 71 -6.08 19.88 9.88
CA ASP A 71 -7.22 20.73 10.18
C ASP A 71 -7.90 21.12 8.85
N GLU A 72 -9.22 20.93 8.72
CA GLU A 72 -9.99 21.32 7.53
C GLU A 72 -9.84 22.83 7.22
N SER A 73 -9.40 23.62 8.20
CA SER A 73 -9.12 25.05 8.03
C SER A 73 -7.79 25.35 7.31
N ASP A 74 -6.86 24.39 7.24
CA ASP A 74 -5.52 24.59 6.66
C ASP A 74 -5.48 24.22 5.17
N ARG A 75 -5.83 25.21 4.33
CA ARG A 75 -5.85 25.11 2.86
C ARG A 75 -4.51 24.69 2.24
N SER A 76 -3.40 24.87 2.94
CA SER A 76 -2.05 24.50 2.50
C SER A 76 -1.86 22.99 2.34
N VAL A 77 -2.56 22.21 3.19
CA VAL A 77 -2.47 20.75 3.29
C VAL A 77 -3.52 20.10 2.36
N SER A 78 -4.74 20.66 2.31
CA SER A 78 -5.84 20.12 1.48
C SER A 78 -5.55 20.05 -0.03
N LEU A 79 -4.67 20.92 -0.55
CA LEU A 79 -4.29 20.97 -1.97
C LEU A 79 -3.05 20.13 -2.28
N LEU A 80 -2.30 19.71 -1.27
CA LEU A 80 -1.02 19.01 -1.42
C LEU A 80 -1.19 17.48 -1.37
N PHE A 81 -2.21 17.01 -0.65
CA PHE A 81 -2.44 15.58 -0.42
C PHE A 81 -3.69 15.11 -1.15
N GLY A 82 -3.51 14.44 -2.28
CA GLY A 82 -4.56 13.66 -2.94
C GLY A 82 -4.40 12.18 -2.57
N ASP A 83 -5.53 11.46 -2.42
CA ASP A 83 -5.56 9.99 -2.30
C ASP A 83 -4.98 9.37 -3.59
N THR A 84 -3.66 9.20 -3.63
CA THR A 84 -2.95 8.66 -4.80
C THR A 84 -2.60 7.21 -4.54
N GLY A 85 -3.42 6.31 -5.08
CA GLY A 85 -3.22 4.87 -5.11
C GLY A 85 -2.36 4.42 -6.28
N SER A 86 -1.08 4.10 -6.07
CA SER A 86 -0.24 3.51 -7.13
C SER A 86 -0.26 1.99 -7.05
N VAL A 87 -0.79 1.35 -8.11
CA VAL A 87 -0.76 -0.11 -8.30
C VAL A 87 0.41 -0.48 -9.19
N VAL A 88 1.40 -1.17 -8.63
CA VAL A 88 2.49 -1.76 -9.41
C VAL A 88 2.35 -3.26 -9.42
N GLY A 89 2.03 -3.81 -10.59
CA GLY A 89 2.03 -5.24 -10.86
C GLY A 89 3.35 -5.66 -11.49
N THR A 90 4.27 -6.19 -10.68
CA THR A 90 5.49 -6.81 -11.18
C THR A 90 5.24 -8.30 -11.41
N ASN A 91 5.55 -8.78 -12.61
CA ASN A 91 5.47 -10.20 -12.97
C ASN A 91 6.90 -10.73 -13.04
N ASP A 92 7.19 -11.86 -12.40
CA ASP A 92 8.49 -12.51 -12.55
C ASP A 92 8.68 -12.91 -14.02
N LYS A 93 9.72 -12.38 -14.68
CA LYS A 93 10.02 -12.64 -16.10
C LYS A 93 10.93 -13.84 -16.31
N ARG A 94 11.19 -14.64 -15.27
CA ARG A 94 12.10 -15.79 -15.32
C ARG A 94 11.45 -17.13 -15.73
N SER A 95 10.33 -17.08 -16.46
CA SER A 95 9.64 -18.25 -17.03
C SER A 95 9.98 -18.45 -18.49
#